data_AF-A0A7C7QTR1-F1
#
_entry.id   AF-A0A7C7QTR1-F1
#
_cell.length_a   1.000
_cell.length_b   1.000
_cell.length_c   1.000
_cell.angle_alpha   90.00
_cell.angle_beta   90.00
_cell.angle_gamma   90.00
#
_symmetry.space_group_name_H-M   'P 1'
#
loop_
_entity.id
_entity.type
_entity.pdbx_description
1 polymer ?
#
loop_
_entity_poly.entity_id
_entity_poly.type
_entity_poly.pdbx_seq_one_letter_code
_entity_poly.pdbx_strand_id
1 'polypeptide(L)'
;MFALLSFLLAMALGILITSLLVPDARFVERLALGYGIGLGLATLVMFCLSAVSIVLSAQAIATALAFAVLAFGAILWRYKPGALVLRAGGVHPRDKSDFHRFYPWKRALTLVIAITVLLTTLANSVIALYWPIRSWDAVAIWGVKGKAIAASGTITSLEYGAHPYYPLHWPLMISLASILDGDKLVKALLSLTFAALLAVFYSNLRRFCGLLRSWLATLALATTPFLLYHSTIAYANLTMSFYYTASVLYLLNYFHHRKLGSLLLSGLMAGIATWTRPEGLLLLGLNLLVLLIFSLRRKLLRSSLLYILPPCCFVFPWIVYSKYILNISNPFWSYTVTAITSLLTSHVDWDKLATVLQYLGRTIGAYGQWGGVWIAFLVIVALCIDRVKRHSYLLSIIFLNIAMVVFMYYSTPEINPLSWWLKTGFNRMILHFFPLLVFAAALLTQENGA
;
A
#
# COMPACT_ATOMS: atom_id res chain seq x y z
N MET A 1 14.87 -21.17 14.05
CA MET A 1 16.06 -20.37 13.68
C MET A 1 16.01 -19.86 12.22
N PHE A 2 15.97 -20.74 11.20
CA PHE A 2 15.96 -20.34 9.78
C PHE A 2 14.78 -19.46 9.35
N ALA A 3 13.64 -19.63 10.01
CA ALA A 3 12.45 -18.88 9.69
C ALA A 3 12.61 -17.40 10.11
N LEU A 4 13.04 -17.11 11.35
CA LEU A 4 13.33 -15.74 11.81
C LEU A 4 14.44 -15.10 10.96
N LEU A 5 15.45 -15.91 10.61
CA LEU A 5 16.49 -15.51 9.68
C LEU A 5 15.91 -15.09 8.32
N SER A 6 14.93 -15.81 7.77
CA SER A 6 14.26 -15.44 6.52
C SER A 6 13.60 -14.06 6.61
N PHE A 7 12.92 -13.76 7.71
CA PHE A 7 12.32 -12.44 7.93
C PHE A 7 13.38 -11.33 8.00
N LEU A 8 14.47 -11.56 8.75
CA LEU A 8 15.57 -10.59 8.86
C LEU A 8 16.29 -10.37 7.52
N LEU A 9 16.50 -11.43 6.74
CA LEU A 9 17.09 -11.35 5.40
C LEU A 9 16.17 -10.60 4.42
N ALA A 10 14.86 -10.85 4.48
CA ALA A 10 13.89 -10.09 3.70
C ALA A 10 13.96 -8.60 4.04
N MET A 11 13.96 -8.25 5.33
CA MET A 11 14.08 -6.86 5.78
C MET A 11 15.41 -6.24 5.35
N ALA A 12 16.52 -6.96 5.46
CA ALA A 12 17.83 -6.52 4.99
C ALA A 12 17.81 -6.22 3.48
N LEU A 13 17.26 -7.12 2.66
CA LEU A 13 17.11 -6.92 1.22
C LEU A 13 16.32 -5.64 0.91
N GLY A 14 15.19 -5.43 1.58
CA GLY A 14 14.40 -4.22 1.40
C GLY A 14 15.14 -2.94 1.82
N ILE A 15 15.91 -2.98 2.91
CA ILE A 15 16.74 -1.85 3.35
C ILE A 15 17.82 -1.54 2.31
N LEU A 16 18.49 -2.56 1.75
CA LEU A 16 19.48 -2.39 0.69
C LEU A 16 18.87 -1.71 -0.53
N ILE A 17 17.73 -2.19 -1.02
CA ILE A 17 17.04 -1.61 -2.18
C ILE A 17 16.58 -0.18 -1.89
N THR A 18 16.05 0.08 -0.69
CA THR A 18 15.68 1.46 -0.29
C THR A 18 16.91 2.36 -0.27
N SER A 19 18.04 1.88 0.23
CA SER A 19 19.31 2.61 0.28
C SER A 19 19.85 2.93 -1.12
N LEU A 20 19.63 2.04 -2.08
CA LEU A 20 20.01 2.24 -3.48
C LEU A 20 19.14 3.31 -4.17
N LEU A 21 17.82 3.18 -4.02
CA LEU A 21 16.83 3.98 -4.73
C LEU A 21 16.62 5.36 -4.11
N VAL A 22 16.53 5.43 -2.78
CA VAL A 22 16.24 6.66 -2.04
C VAL A 22 17.23 6.79 -0.88
N PRO A 23 18.51 7.09 -1.17
CA PRO A 23 19.57 7.15 -0.17
C PRO A 23 19.34 8.23 0.91
N ASP A 24 18.50 9.22 0.60
CA ASP A 24 18.05 10.31 1.45
C ASP A 24 16.85 9.94 2.36
N ALA A 25 16.30 8.72 2.25
CA ALA A 25 15.29 8.23 3.16
C ALA A 25 15.84 8.12 4.59
N ARG A 26 15.07 8.66 5.56
CA ARG A 26 15.42 8.65 6.99
C ARG A 26 15.38 7.24 7.55
N PHE A 27 15.95 7.04 8.75
CA PHE A 27 15.98 5.72 9.40
C PHE A 27 14.60 5.07 9.51
N VAL A 28 13.62 5.76 10.12
CA VAL A 28 12.26 5.23 10.31
C VAL A 28 11.56 4.96 8.98
N GLU A 29 11.71 5.87 8.01
CA GLU A 29 11.19 5.68 6.66
C GLU A 29 11.82 4.47 5.96
N ARG A 30 13.14 4.31 6.11
CA ARG A 30 13.92 3.22 5.52
C ARG A 30 13.56 1.88 6.14
N LEU A 31 13.32 1.81 7.44
CA LEU A 31 12.82 0.61 8.09
C LEU A 31 11.42 0.25 7.57
N ALA A 32 10.52 1.22 7.47
CA ALA A 32 9.16 0.99 6.98
C ALA A 32 9.13 0.53 5.50
N LEU A 33 9.92 1.18 4.64
CA LEU A 33 10.07 0.78 3.24
C LEU A 33 10.81 -0.56 3.13
N GLY A 34 11.84 -0.77 3.93
CA GLY A 34 12.60 -2.02 3.95
C GLY A 34 11.75 -3.21 4.36
N TYR A 35 10.90 -3.05 5.38
CA TYR A 35 9.86 -4.01 5.75
C TYR A 35 8.95 -4.32 4.56
N GLY A 36 8.38 -3.29 3.93
CA GLY A 36 7.46 -3.45 2.80
C GLY A 36 8.07 -4.12 1.57
N ILE A 37 9.20 -3.58 1.08
CA ILE A 37 9.91 -4.12 -0.09
C ILE A 37 10.41 -5.53 0.21
N GLY A 38 10.98 -5.73 1.40
CA GLY A 38 11.53 -6.99 1.83
C GLY A 38 10.49 -8.11 1.76
N LEU A 39 9.32 -7.90 2.33
CA LEU A 39 8.24 -8.88 2.29
C LEU A 39 7.64 -9.05 0.89
N GLY A 40 7.50 -7.97 0.12
CA GLY A 40 7.08 -8.04 -1.27
C GLY A 40 7.99 -8.97 -2.09
N LEU A 41 9.29 -8.77 -1.99
CA LEU A 41 10.28 -9.58 -2.70
C LEU A 41 10.42 -10.99 -2.12
N ALA A 42 10.32 -11.16 -0.80
CA ALA A 42 10.35 -12.49 -0.20
C ALA A 42 9.21 -13.37 -0.71
N THR A 43 8.00 -12.81 -0.84
CA THR A 43 6.89 -13.57 -1.43
C THR A 43 7.08 -13.84 -2.92
N LEU A 44 7.73 -12.94 -3.67
CA LEU A 44 8.09 -13.22 -5.05
C LEU A 44 9.14 -14.34 -5.15
N VAL A 45 10.13 -14.37 -4.25
CA VAL A 45 11.11 -15.46 -4.14
C VAL A 45 10.42 -16.78 -3.81
N MET A 46 9.51 -16.81 -2.83
CA MET A 46 8.71 -18.00 -2.51
C MET A 46 7.91 -18.47 -3.73
N PHE A 47 7.27 -17.56 -4.44
CA PHE A 47 6.57 -17.89 -5.68
C PHE A 47 7.51 -18.54 -6.71
N CYS A 48 8.69 -17.94 -6.97
CA CYS A 48 9.66 -18.47 -7.92
C CYS A 48 10.17 -19.86 -7.51
N LEU A 49 10.52 -20.07 -6.24
CA LEU A 49 10.97 -21.37 -5.73
C LEU A 49 9.91 -22.44 -5.96
N SER A 50 8.67 -22.17 -5.56
CA SER A 50 7.58 -23.13 -5.74
C SER A 50 7.21 -23.35 -7.21
N ALA A 51 7.34 -22.33 -8.06
CA ALA A 51 7.08 -22.45 -9.49
C ALA A 51 8.08 -23.37 -10.21
N VAL A 52 9.29 -23.53 -9.67
CA VAL A 52 10.30 -24.51 -10.13
C VAL A 52 10.31 -25.78 -9.28
N SER A 53 9.20 -26.05 -8.58
CA SER A 53 9.00 -27.26 -7.77
C SER A 53 9.95 -27.44 -6.58
N ILE A 54 10.58 -26.36 -6.10
CA ILE A 54 11.33 -26.37 -4.84
C ILE A 54 10.34 -26.21 -3.68
N VAL A 55 10.37 -27.18 -2.76
CA VAL A 55 9.52 -27.18 -1.55
C VAL A 55 9.83 -25.94 -0.69
N LEU A 56 8.78 -25.22 -0.30
CA LEU A 56 8.85 -24.01 0.52
C LEU A 56 9.16 -24.32 1.98
N SER A 57 10.42 -24.68 2.26
CA SER A 57 10.95 -24.81 3.61
C SER A 57 11.58 -23.49 4.09
N ALA A 58 11.65 -23.30 5.41
CA ALA A 58 12.35 -22.15 6.00
C ALA A 58 13.81 -22.03 5.55
N GLN A 59 14.47 -23.17 5.29
CA GLN A 59 15.85 -23.23 4.81
C GLN A 59 15.95 -22.77 3.35
N ALA A 60 15.10 -23.27 2.46
CA ALA A 60 15.09 -22.89 1.05
C ALA A 60 14.84 -21.38 0.88
N ILE A 61 13.87 -20.85 1.64
CA ILE A 61 13.55 -19.42 1.64
C ILE A 61 14.73 -18.59 2.17
N ALA A 62 15.31 -18.96 3.32
CA ALA A 62 16.44 -18.26 3.90
C ALA A 62 17.65 -18.24 2.95
N THR A 63 17.97 -19.37 2.33
CA THR A 63 19.09 -19.51 1.38
C THR A 63 18.88 -18.62 0.16
N ALA A 64 17.70 -18.65 -0.46
CA ALA A 64 17.41 -17.80 -1.61
C ALA A 64 17.47 -16.30 -1.27
N LEU A 65 16.95 -15.92 -0.10
CA LEU A 65 17.04 -14.54 0.39
C LEU A 65 18.47 -14.13 0.72
N ALA A 66 19.29 -15.01 1.29
CA ALA A 66 20.70 -14.75 1.57
C ALA A 66 21.46 -14.47 0.26
N PHE A 67 21.26 -15.29 -0.78
CA PHE A 67 21.83 -15.03 -2.11
C PHE A 67 21.39 -13.69 -2.68
N ALA A 68 20.10 -13.34 -2.57
CA ALA A 68 19.61 -12.04 -3.02
C ALA A 68 20.26 -10.88 -2.25
N VAL A 69 20.37 -10.98 -0.92
CA VAL A 69 21.04 -9.97 -0.08
C VAL A 69 22.51 -9.81 -0.47
N LEU A 70 23.23 -10.91 -0.67
CA LEU A 70 24.64 -10.88 -1.07
C LEU A 70 24.81 -10.27 -2.46
N ALA A 71 23.98 -10.65 -3.43
CA ALA A 71 24.02 -10.10 -4.78
C ALA A 71 23.73 -8.58 -4.80
N PHE A 72 22.66 -8.14 -4.15
CA PHE A 72 22.34 -6.72 -4.05
C PHE A 72 23.36 -5.94 -3.22
N GLY A 73 23.91 -6.55 -2.17
CA GLY A 73 24.99 -6.00 -1.36
C GLY A 73 26.25 -5.76 -2.20
N ALA A 74 26.64 -6.73 -3.04
CA ALA A 74 27.77 -6.60 -3.97
C ALA A 74 27.55 -5.49 -5.01
N ILE A 75 26.33 -5.39 -5.58
CA ILE A 75 25.96 -4.30 -6.49
C ILE A 75 26.09 -2.94 -5.79
N LEU A 76 25.56 -2.82 -4.57
CA LEU A 76 25.66 -1.59 -3.78
C LEU A 76 27.10 -1.23 -3.47
N TRP A 77 27.91 -2.19 -3.03
CA TRP A 77 29.32 -2.00 -2.77
C TRP A 77 30.06 -1.47 -4.01
N ARG A 78 29.76 -2.03 -5.19
CA ARG A 78 30.41 -1.67 -6.45
C ARG A 78 30.04 -0.27 -6.98
N TYR A 79 28.77 0.11 -6.86
CA TYR A 79 28.24 1.31 -7.53
C TYR A 79 27.97 2.48 -6.57
N LYS A 80 27.72 2.20 -5.29
CA LYS A 80 27.42 3.22 -4.25
C LYS A 80 27.92 2.75 -2.87
N PRO A 81 29.24 2.59 -2.65
CA PRO A 81 29.77 2.08 -1.38
C PRO A 81 29.33 2.90 -0.16
N GLY A 82 29.18 4.22 -0.32
CA GLY A 82 28.67 5.13 0.72
C GLY A 82 27.17 5.01 1.04
N ALA A 83 26.39 4.26 0.25
CA ALA A 83 24.96 4.02 0.49
C ALA A 83 24.70 2.92 1.53
N LEU A 84 25.70 2.08 1.83
CA LEU A 84 25.64 1.03 2.85
C LEU A 84 25.78 1.59 4.27
N VAL A 85 26.32 2.79 4.41
CA VAL A 85 26.33 3.49 5.69
C VAL A 85 24.90 3.88 6.00
N LEU A 86 24.28 3.16 6.95
CA LEU A 86 23.05 3.60 7.60
C LEU A 86 23.36 4.93 8.28
N ARG A 87 23.08 6.03 7.58
CA ARG A 87 23.11 7.34 8.21
C ARG A 87 22.08 7.30 9.31
N ALA A 88 22.54 7.24 10.56
CA ALA A 88 21.70 7.50 11.73
C ALA A 88 20.90 8.75 11.39
N GLY A 89 19.57 8.62 11.35
CA GLY A 89 18.69 9.59 10.73
C GLY A 89 19.01 10.98 11.27
N GLY A 90 19.72 11.78 10.47
CA GLY A 90 19.96 13.17 10.82
C GLY A 90 18.60 13.83 10.94
N VAL A 91 18.37 14.51 12.07
CA VAL A 91 17.25 15.43 12.22
C VAL A 91 17.33 16.38 11.02
N HIS A 92 16.29 16.42 10.17
CA HIS A 92 16.33 17.25 8.95
C HIS A 92 16.68 18.69 9.36
N PRO A 93 17.41 19.48 8.55
CA PRO A 93 17.65 20.88 8.88
C PRO A 93 16.38 21.62 9.32
N ARG A 94 15.26 21.36 8.63
CA ARG A 94 13.89 21.74 9.03
C ARG A 94 13.43 21.20 10.38
N ASP A 95 13.70 19.95 10.75
CA ASP A 95 13.28 19.43 12.06
C ASP A 95 14.00 20.13 13.21
N LYS A 96 15.31 20.40 13.12
CA LYS A 96 16.05 21.15 14.16
C LYS A 96 15.57 22.60 14.20
N SER A 97 15.45 23.25 13.04
CA SER A 97 14.98 24.63 12.97
C SER A 97 13.54 24.79 13.45
N ASP A 98 12.64 23.89 13.05
CA ASP A 98 11.23 23.93 13.43
C ASP A 98 11.08 23.67 14.94
N PHE A 99 11.72 22.61 15.45
CA PHE A 99 11.60 22.23 16.87
C PHE A 99 12.13 23.32 17.78
N HIS A 100 13.31 23.88 17.51
CA HIS A 100 13.88 24.95 18.34
C HIS A 100 13.22 26.32 18.14
N ARG A 101 12.56 26.59 17.01
CA ARG A 101 11.78 27.83 16.80
C ARG A 101 10.40 27.83 17.45
N PHE A 102 9.89 26.69 17.91
CA PHE A 102 8.57 26.63 18.52
C PHE A 102 8.53 27.21 19.94
N TYR A 103 7.40 27.86 20.24
CA TYR A 103 6.96 28.09 21.61
C TYR A 103 6.86 26.75 22.38
N PRO A 104 7.18 26.72 23.68
CA PRO A 104 7.19 25.49 24.50
C PRO A 104 5.91 24.66 24.38
N TRP A 105 4.74 25.31 24.32
CA TRP A 105 3.45 24.63 24.20
C TRP A 105 3.28 23.85 22.88
N LYS A 106 3.80 24.36 21.75
CA LYS A 106 3.74 23.64 20.46
C LYS A 106 4.62 22.39 20.48
N ARG A 107 5.75 22.43 21.21
CA ARG A 107 6.62 21.26 21.40
C ARG A 107 5.92 20.21 22.26
N ALA A 108 5.35 20.62 23.39
CA ALA A 108 4.59 19.73 24.28
C ALA A 108 3.42 19.09 23.52
N LEU A 109 2.64 19.87 22.77
CA LEU A 109 1.54 19.37 21.94
C LEU A 109 2.03 18.36 20.88
N THR A 110 3.12 18.66 20.19
CA THR A 110 3.71 17.74 19.20
C THR A 110 4.14 16.42 19.84
N LEU A 111 4.76 16.48 21.01
CA LEU A 111 5.17 15.29 21.76
C LEU A 111 3.97 14.47 22.21
N VAL A 112 2.93 15.12 22.75
CA VAL A 112 1.67 14.45 23.12
C VAL A 112 1.06 13.75 21.91
N ILE A 113 0.96 14.42 20.76
CA ILE A 113 0.42 13.80 19.54
C ILE A 113 1.27 12.60 19.10
N ALA A 114 2.60 12.72 19.11
CA ALA A 114 3.48 11.62 18.73
C ALA A 114 3.35 10.42 19.68
N ILE A 115 3.23 10.68 20.99
CA ILE A 115 2.96 9.65 22.01
C ILE A 115 1.59 9.02 21.76
N THR A 116 0.54 9.79 21.46
CA THR A 116 -0.79 9.26 21.16
C THR A 116 -0.77 8.36 19.93
N VAL A 117 -0.06 8.75 18.86
CA VAL A 117 0.12 7.89 17.67
C VAL A 117 0.82 6.58 18.03
N LEU A 118 1.88 6.66 18.84
CA LEU A 118 2.61 5.47 19.31
C LEU A 118 1.71 4.56 20.16
N LEU A 119 1.03 5.11 21.16
CA LEU A 119 0.12 4.36 22.04
C LEU A 119 -1.02 3.73 21.25
N THR A 120 -1.60 4.44 20.28
CA THR A 120 -2.65 3.91 19.40
C THR A 120 -2.13 2.74 18.57
N THR A 121 -0.92 2.85 18.02
CA THR A 121 -0.28 1.77 17.24
C THR A 121 0.01 0.56 18.12
N LEU A 122 0.50 0.76 19.35
CA LEU A 122 0.77 -0.32 20.31
C LEU A 122 -0.51 -1.00 20.79
N ALA A 123 -1.52 -0.23 21.19
CA ALA A 123 -2.81 -0.76 21.61
C ALA A 123 -3.45 -1.60 20.50
N ASN A 124 -3.40 -1.12 19.26
CA ASN A 124 -3.89 -1.85 18.11
C ASN A 124 -3.10 -3.15 17.86
N SER A 125 -1.78 -3.13 18.08
CA SER A 125 -0.94 -4.33 17.98
C SER A 125 -1.33 -5.38 19.03
N VAL A 126 -1.61 -4.95 20.26
CA VAL A 126 -2.10 -5.85 21.33
C VAL A 126 -3.43 -6.47 20.94
N ILE A 127 -4.39 -5.68 20.42
CA ILE A 127 -5.69 -6.18 19.95
C ILE A 127 -5.51 -7.18 18.81
N ALA A 128 -4.65 -6.86 17.83
CA ALA A 128 -4.39 -7.72 16.68
C ALA A 128 -3.79 -9.07 17.09
N LEU A 129 -2.85 -9.07 18.05
CA LEU A 129 -2.17 -10.27 18.55
C LEU A 129 -3.05 -11.12 19.48
N TYR A 130 -3.99 -10.50 20.19
CA TYR A 130 -4.88 -11.19 21.11
C TYR A 130 -5.90 -12.07 20.37
N TRP A 131 -6.48 -11.58 19.27
CA TRP A 131 -7.53 -12.30 18.55
C TRP A 131 -6.97 -13.17 17.41
N PRO A 132 -7.44 -14.41 17.24
CA PRO A 132 -7.08 -15.23 16.10
C PRO A 132 -7.63 -14.64 14.78
N ILE A 133 -7.24 -15.24 13.65
CA ILE A 133 -7.83 -14.94 12.34
C ILE A 133 -9.30 -15.39 12.38
N ARG A 134 -10.22 -14.43 12.55
CA ARG A 134 -11.65 -14.72 12.80
C ARG A 134 -12.63 -14.18 11.76
N SER A 135 -12.25 -13.12 11.05
CA SER A 135 -13.15 -12.49 10.07
C SER A 135 -13.31 -13.37 8.84
N TRP A 136 -14.52 -13.44 8.29
CA TRP A 136 -14.85 -14.38 7.22
C TRP A 136 -13.86 -14.33 6.04
N ASP A 137 -13.63 -13.16 5.42
CA ASP A 137 -12.69 -13.07 4.29
C ASP A 137 -11.24 -13.35 4.73
N ALA A 138 -10.88 -13.02 5.98
CA ALA A 138 -9.55 -13.26 6.52
C ALA A 138 -9.24 -14.75 6.54
N VAL A 139 -10.26 -15.57 6.85
CA VAL A 139 -10.16 -17.03 6.82
C VAL A 139 -10.32 -17.52 5.38
N ALA A 140 -11.47 -17.26 4.76
CA ALA A 140 -11.90 -17.87 3.51
C ALA A 140 -11.07 -17.48 2.28
N ILE A 141 -10.63 -16.21 2.19
CA ILE A 141 -9.87 -15.71 1.03
C ILE A 141 -8.36 -15.78 1.27
N TRP A 142 -7.90 -15.68 2.52
CA TRP A 142 -6.47 -15.45 2.78
C TRP A 142 -5.83 -16.52 3.65
N GLY A 143 -6.37 -16.73 4.85
CA GLY A 143 -5.81 -17.60 5.88
C GLY A 143 -5.71 -19.05 5.45
N VAL A 144 -6.78 -19.61 4.89
CA VAL A 144 -6.79 -21.01 4.45
C VAL A 144 -5.76 -21.25 3.36
N LYS A 145 -5.66 -20.37 2.35
CA LYS A 145 -4.63 -20.49 1.30
C LYS A 145 -3.22 -20.37 1.87
N GLY A 146 -2.95 -19.41 2.74
CA GLY A 146 -1.62 -19.26 3.35
C GLY A 146 -1.21 -20.48 4.18
N LYS A 147 -2.14 -21.05 4.96
CA LYS A 147 -1.91 -22.27 5.74
C LYS A 147 -1.75 -23.49 4.87
N ALA A 148 -2.55 -23.62 3.79
CA ALA A 148 -2.42 -24.71 2.83
C ALA A 148 -1.04 -24.69 2.16
N ILE A 149 -0.55 -23.52 1.72
CA ILE A 149 0.78 -23.37 1.13
C ILE A 149 1.88 -23.71 2.15
N ALA A 150 1.73 -23.30 3.42
CA ALA A 150 2.70 -23.65 4.46
C ALA A 150 2.74 -25.16 4.75
N ALA A 151 1.59 -25.83 4.74
CA ALA A 151 1.48 -27.26 5.01
C ALA A 151 1.95 -28.12 3.83
N SER A 152 1.60 -27.74 2.60
CA SER A 152 1.96 -28.48 1.39
C SER A 152 3.36 -28.14 0.88
N GLY A 153 3.92 -27.00 1.29
CA GLY A 153 5.18 -26.49 0.80
C GLY A 153 5.14 -26.04 -0.67
N THR A 154 3.95 -25.82 -1.25
CA THR A 154 3.77 -25.42 -2.65
C THR A 154 2.62 -24.43 -2.84
N ILE A 155 2.73 -23.58 -3.86
CA ILE A 155 1.70 -22.60 -4.24
C ILE A 155 0.53 -23.20 -5.01
N THR A 156 0.52 -24.50 -5.32
CA THR A 156 -0.56 -25.14 -6.09
C THR A 156 -1.82 -25.39 -5.24
N SER A 157 -1.74 -25.32 -3.91
CA SER A 157 -2.85 -25.56 -2.98
C SER A 157 -3.83 -24.38 -2.87
N LEU A 158 -4.16 -23.72 -3.98
CA LEU A 158 -5.04 -22.53 -4.00
C LEU A 158 -6.53 -22.87 -3.96
N GLU A 159 -6.89 -24.10 -4.32
CA GLU A 159 -8.27 -24.59 -4.35
C GLU A 159 -8.96 -24.58 -2.98
N TYR A 160 -8.18 -24.64 -1.89
CA TYR A 160 -8.71 -24.67 -0.52
C TYR A 160 -9.34 -23.34 -0.05
N GLY A 161 -9.22 -22.26 -0.81
CA GLY A 161 -9.80 -20.96 -0.45
C GLY A 161 -10.54 -20.27 -1.58
N ALA A 162 -11.39 -19.32 -1.22
CA ALA A 162 -12.14 -18.52 -2.18
C ALA A 162 -11.19 -17.67 -3.06
N HIS A 163 -11.63 -17.41 -4.29
CA HIS A 163 -10.89 -16.62 -5.29
C HIS A 163 -9.45 -17.12 -5.52
N PRO A 164 -9.26 -18.34 -6.08
CA PRO A 164 -7.93 -18.91 -6.29
C PRO A 164 -7.09 -18.11 -7.31
N TYR A 165 -7.74 -17.28 -8.13
CA TYR A 165 -7.12 -16.35 -9.09
C TYR A 165 -6.52 -15.08 -8.44
N TYR A 166 -6.72 -14.87 -7.14
CA TYR A 166 -6.15 -13.70 -6.45
C TYR A 166 -4.62 -13.81 -6.37
N PRO A 167 -3.89 -12.69 -6.55
CA PRO A 167 -2.44 -12.63 -6.36
C PRO A 167 -1.97 -13.14 -4.97
N LEU A 168 -0.75 -13.66 -4.90
CA LEU A 168 -0.31 -14.49 -3.78
C LEU A 168 0.49 -13.75 -2.70
N HIS A 169 0.71 -12.44 -2.78
CA HIS A 169 1.52 -11.74 -1.77
C HIS A 169 1.01 -12.00 -0.34
N TRP A 170 -0.28 -11.74 -0.08
CA TRP A 170 -0.83 -11.88 1.25
C TRP A 170 -0.91 -13.36 1.72
N PRO A 171 -1.38 -14.33 0.90
CA PRO A 171 -1.27 -15.75 1.23
C PRO A 171 0.17 -16.22 1.52
N LEU A 172 1.17 -15.76 0.75
CA LEU A 172 2.57 -16.14 0.96
C LEU A 172 3.18 -15.48 2.21
N MET A 173 2.75 -14.26 2.56
CA MET A 173 3.09 -13.68 3.86
C MET A 173 2.53 -14.51 5.02
N ILE A 174 1.27 -14.96 4.91
CA ILE A 174 0.66 -15.86 5.90
C ILE A 174 1.41 -17.19 5.95
N SER A 175 1.82 -17.74 4.81
CA SER A 175 2.59 -18.97 4.73
C SER A 175 3.95 -18.81 5.42
N LEU A 176 4.70 -17.74 5.11
CA LEU A 176 5.97 -17.43 5.76
C LEU A 176 5.81 -17.33 7.28
N ALA A 177 4.77 -16.62 7.74
CA ALA A 177 4.44 -16.51 9.17
C ALA A 177 4.02 -17.85 9.81
N SER A 178 3.32 -18.70 9.06
CA SER A 178 2.88 -20.02 9.53
C SER A 178 4.05 -21.00 9.68
N ILE A 179 5.03 -20.95 8.76
CA ILE A 179 6.29 -21.70 8.85
C ILE A 179 7.15 -21.23 10.04
N LEU A 180 7.00 -19.97 10.45
CA LEU A 180 7.72 -19.35 11.56
C LEU A 180 7.16 -19.75 12.93
N ASP A 181 5.91 -19.38 13.22
CA ASP A 181 5.31 -19.44 14.57
C ASP A 181 3.75 -19.40 14.54
N GLY A 182 3.14 -19.76 13.40
CA GLY A 182 1.68 -19.80 13.25
C GLY A 182 0.97 -18.43 13.21
N ASP A 183 -0.29 -18.40 13.66
CA ASP A 183 -1.21 -17.26 13.47
C ASP A 183 -0.80 -15.97 14.20
N LYS A 184 -0.08 -16.06 15.31
CA LYS A 184 0.36 -14.88 16.08
C LYS A 184 1.27 -13.98 15.24
N LEU A 185 2.16 -14.58 14.47
CA LEU A 185 3.09 -13.82 13.66
C LEU A 185 2.41 -13.15 12.45
N VAL A 186 1.37 -13.76 11.89
CA VAL A 186 0.54 -13.14 10.83
C VAL A 186 -0.02 -11.79 11.31
N LYS A 187 -0.47 -11.74 12.57
CA LYS A 187 -1.05 -10.54 13.19
C LYS A 187 0.01 -9.49 13.54
N ALA A 188 1.21 -9.93 13.93
CA ALA A 188 2.36 -9.05 14.07
C ALA A 188 2.68 -8.35 12.75
N LEU A 189 2.65 -9.08 11.62
CA LEU A 189 2.87 -8.49 10.29
C LEU A 189 1.84 -7.39 9.97
N LEU A 190 0.54 -7.59 10.24
CA LEU A 190 -0.46 -6.51 10.04
C LEU A 190 -0.17 -5.26 10.89
N SER A 191 0.23 -5.47 12.13
CA SER A 191 0.56 -4.39 13.06
C SER A 191 1.78 -3.60 12.57
N LEU A 192 2.82 -4.31 12.10
CA LEU A 192 3.99 -3.72 11.48
C LEU A 192 3.65 -3.00 10.17
N THR A 193 2.73 -3.54 9.37
CA THR A 193 2.22 -2.88 8.15
C THR A 193 1.50 -1.57 8.48
N PHE A 194 0.70 -1.53 9.54
CA PHE A 194 0.06 -0.29 10.00
C PHE A 194 1.09 0.75 10.44
N ALA A 195 2.06 0.34 11.27
CA ALA A 195 3.16 1.20 11.69
C ALA A 195 3.98 1.70 10.49
N ALA A 196 4.26 0.84 9.52
CA ALA A 196 4.98 1.18 8.30
C ALA A 196 4.21 2.18 7.42
N LEU A 197 2.88 2.04 7.30
CA LEU A 197 2.03 3.01 6.64
C LEU A 197 2.14 4.39 7.31
N LEU A 198 1.98 4.46 8.63
CA LEU A 198 2.08 5.73 9.37
C LEU A 198 3.48 6.35 9.25
N ALA A 199 4.53 5.52 9.30
CA ALA A 199 5.92 5.95 9.16
C ALA A 199 6.23 6.53 7.77
N VAL A 200 5.82 5.84 6.70
CA VAL A 200 6.00 6.32 5.31
C VAL A 200 5.16 7.58 5.08
N PHE A 201 3.92 7.59 5.55
CA PHE A 201 3.02 8.74 5.46
C PHE A 201 3.62 9.98 6.13
N TYR A 202 4.00 9.87 7.41
CA TYR A 202 4.60 10.97 8.17
C TYR A 202 5.90 11.46 7.53
N SER A 203 6.80 10.54 7.16
CA SER A 203 8.12 10.87 6.64
C SER A 203 8.03 11.60 5.30
N ASN A 204 7.10 11.22 4.43
CA ASN A 204 6.86 11.91 3.18
C ASN A 204 6.17 13.26 3.40
N LEU A 205 5.21 13.34 4.33
CA LEU A 205 4.51 14.58 4.61
C LEU A 205 5.47 15.63 5.20
N ARG A 206 6.45 15.23 6.02
CA ARG A 206 7.50 16.13 6.55
C ARG A 206 8.40 16.77 5.50
N ARG A 207 8.46 16.21 4.29
CA ARG A 207 9.20 16.82 3.16
C ARG A 207 8.50 18.10 2.69
N PHE A 208 7.18 18.13 2.81
CA PHE A 208 6.35 19.25 2.38
C PHE A 208 5.96 20.13 3.57
N CYS A 209 5.29 19.58 4.58
CA CYS A 209 4.67 20.30 5.69
C CYS A 209 5.57 20.42 6.94
N GLY A 210 5.22 21.38 7.81
CA GLY A 210 5.83 21.59 9.14
C GLY A 210 5.51 20.48 10.15
N LEU A 211 6.29 20.41 11.23
CA LEU A 211 6.31 19.27 12.18
C LEU A 211 4.94 18.96 12.78
N LEU A 212 4.30 19.96 13.39
CA LEU A 212 3.00 19.82 14.04
C LEU A 212 1.93 19.37 13.04
N ARG A 213 1.91 19.94 11.83
CA ARG A 213 0.93 19.59 10.79
C ARG A 213 1.10 18.14 10.33
N SER A 214 2.35 17.70 10.16
CA SER A 214 2.62 16.31 9.81
C SER A 214 2.15 15.34 10.90
N TRP A 215 2.38 15.66 12.17
CA TRP A 215 1.89 14.84 13.28
C TRP A 215 0.38 14.86 13.43
N LEU A 216 -0.29 16.01 13.25
CA LEU A 216 -1.76 16.10 13.26
C LEU A 216 -2.39 15.26 12.15
N ALA A 217 -1.85 15.33 10.93
CA ALA A 217 -2.30 14.50 9.82
C ALA A 217 -2.06 13.01 10.08
N THR A 218 -0.89 12.64 10.61
CA THR A 218 -0.60 11.25 10.99
C THR A 218 -1.52 10.77 12.12
N LEU A 219 -1.86 11.63 13.08
CA LEU A 219 -2.83 11.32 14.13
C LEU A 219 -4.21 11.08 13.54
N ALA A 220 -4.71 11.98 12.69
CA ALA A 220 -6.01 11.82 12.03
C ALA A 220 -6.10 10.49 11.26
N LEU A 221 -5.01 10.11 10.58
CA LEU A 221 -4.93 8.81 9.92
C LEU A 221 -4.91 7.66 10.93
N ALA A 222 -4.05 7.73 11.95
CA ALA A 222 -3.89 6.71 12.97
C ALA A 222 -5.16 6.47 13.81
N THR A 223 -6.01 7.48 13.96
CA THR A 223 -7.27 7.40 14.72
C THR A 223 -8.50 7.17 13.85
N THR A 224 -8.33 6.97 12.53
CA THR A 224 -9.48 6.68 11.64
C THR A 224 -10.07 5.30 12.00
N PRO A 225 -11.35 5.22 12.43
CA PRO A 225 -11.93 3.98 12.96
C PRO A 225 -11.85 2.79 12.00
N PHE A 226 -12.18 3.00 10.73
CA PHE A 226 -12.18 1.94 9.73
C PHE A 226 -10.77 1.43 9.40
N LEU A 227 -9.78 2.33 9.34
CA LEU A 227 -8.38 1.95 9.15
C LEU A 227 -7.84 1.17 10.36
N LEU A 228 -8.14 1.63 11.58
CA LEU A 228 -7.81 0.93 12.83
C LEU A 228 -8.42 -0.47 12.85
N TYR A 229 -9.72 -0.60 12.58
CA TYR A 229 -10.36 -1.90 12.49
C TYR A 229 -9.63 -2.84 11.51
N HIS A 230 -9.33 -2.36 10.31
CA HIS A 230 -8.60 -3.12 9.29
C HIS A 230 -7.16 -3.48 9.66
N SER A 231 -6.55 -2.80 10.63
CA SER A 231 -5.26 -3.18 11.18
C SER A 231 -5.31 -4.28 12.23
N THR A 232 -6.51 -4.65 12.69
CA THR A 232 -6.73 -5.78 13.61
C THR A 232 -7.22 -7.06 12.92
N ILE A 233 -7.90 -6.92 11.78
CA ILE A 233 -8.45 -8.03 11.01
C ILE A 233 -7.49 -8.40 9.87
N ALA A 234 -7.23 -9.70 9.67
CA ALA A 234 -6.18 -10.17 8.76
C ALA A 234 -6.56 -10.12 7.27
N TYR A 235 -7.06 -8.96 6.84
CA TYR A 235 -7.44 -8.67 5.46
C TYR A 235 -6.24 -8.10 4.71
N ALA A 236 -6.16 -8.41 3.41
CA ALA A 236 -5.15 -7.82 2.53
C ALA A 236 -5.33 -6.31 2.29
N ASN A 237 -6.45 -5.72 2.72
CA ASN A 237 -6.77 -4.31 2.45
C ASN A 237 -5.78 -3.31 3.06
N LEU A 238 -5.36 -3.51 4.32
CA LEU A 238 -4.38 -2.62 4.93
C LEU A 238 -3.04 -2.71 4.20
N THR A 239 -2.59 -3.93 3.91
CA THR A 239 -1.38 -4.22 3.14
C THR A 239 -1.40 -3.53 1.78
N MET A 240 -2.51 -3.63 1.06
CA MET A 240 -2.71 -2.94 -0.21
C MET A 240 -2.69 -1.41 -0.05
N SER A 241 -3.32 -0.88 1.00
CA SER A 241 -3.35 0.56 1.30
C SER A 241 -1.95 1.10 1.58
N PHE A 242 -1.13 0.34 2.30
CA PHE A 242 0.28 0.65 2.54
C PHE A 242 1.07 0.76 1.24
N TYR A 243 1.05 -0.29 0.41
CA TYR A 243 1.80 -0.30 -0.85
C TYR A 243 1.29 0.76 -1.83
N TYR A 244 -0.03 0.93 -1.97
CA TYR A 244 -0.58 1.92 -2.87
C TYR A 244 -0.28 3.36 -2.41
N THR A 245 -0.43 3.64 -1.12
CA THR A 245 -0.06 4.95 -0.55
C THR A 245 1.41 5.24 -0.77
N ALA A 246 2.31 4.29 -0.43
CA ALA A 246 3.74 4.46 -0.67
C ALA A 246 4.04 4.71 -2.16
N SER A 247 3.37 3.99 -3.06
CA SER A 247 3.50 4.22 -4.51
C SER A 247 3.16 5.66 -4.89
N VAL A 248 2.00 6.18 -4.48
CA VAL A 248 1.56 7.53 -4.85
C VAL A 248 2.44 8.60 -4.21
N LEU A 249 2.85 8.45 -2.95
CA LEU A 249 3.72 9.42 -2.28
C LEU A 249 5.09 9.52 -2.95
N TYR A 250 5.65 8.38 -3.38
CA TYR A 250 6.91 8.37 -4.13
C TYR A 250 6.76 8.84 -5.58
N LEU A 251 5.59 8.66 -6.19
CA LEU A 251 5.27 9.26 -7.48
C LEU A 251 5.20 10.79 -7.37
N LEU A 252 4.58 11.30 -6.29
CA LEU A 252 4.52 12.73 -5.99
C LEU A 252 5.93 13.32 -5.77
N ASN A 253 6.80 12.61 -5.04
CA ASN A 253 8.21 13.01 -4.90
C ASN A 253 8.91 13.10 -6.26
N TYR A 254 8.65 12.15 -7.16
CA TYR A 254 9.16 12.23 -8.53
C TYR A 254 8.58 13.44 -9.28
N PHE A 255 7.30 13.76 -9.09
CA PHE A 255 6.70 14.94 -9.73
C PHE A 255 7.37 16.25 -9.31
N HIS A 256 7.77 16.36 -8.04
CA HIS A 256 8.44 17.54 -7.49
C HIS A 256 9.94 17.59 -7.78
N HIS A 257 10.66 16.47 -7.62
CA HIS A 257 12.12 16.46 -7.58
C HIS A 257 12.78 15.71 -8.75
N ARG A 258 12.00 15.03 -9.60
CA ARG A 258 12.49 14.29 -10.78
C ARG A 258 13.53 13.20 -10.50
N LYS A 259 13.64 12.75 -9.24
CA LYS A 259 14.58 11.69 -8.87
C LYS A 259 14.10 10.34 -9.40
N LEU A 260 14.88 9.72 -10.28
CA LEU A 260 14.56 8.41 -10.86
C LEU A 260 14.33 7.34 -9.79
N GLY A 261 15.10 7.36 -8.71
CA GLY A 261 14.93 6.41 -7.60
C GLY A 261 13.55 6.48 -6.94
N SER A 262 12.94 7.67 -6.85
CA SER A 262 11.55 7.81 -6.37
C SER A 262 10.54 7.23 -7.35
N LEU A 263 10.77 7.37 -8.65
CA LEU A 263 9.91 6.78 -9.69
C LEU A 263 9.98 5.25 -9.67
N LEU A 264 11.19 4.68 -9.59
CA LEU A 264 11.39 3.23 -9.52
C LEU A 264 10.81 2.65 -8.23
N LEU A 265 10.98 3.33 -7.10
CA LEU A 265 10.37 2.91 -5.83
C LEU A 265 8.85 3.00 -5.90
N SER A 266 8.30 4.03 -6.53
CA SER A 266 6.87 4.16 -6.75
C SER A 266 6.31 3.01 -7.60
N GLY A 267 6.99 2.65 -8.69
CA GLY A 267 6.65 1.51 -9.53
C GLY A 267 6.76 0.19 -8.75
N LEU A 268 7.82 -0.01 -7.97
CA LEU A 268 8.01 -1.21 -7.16
C LEU A 268 6.87 -1.38 -6.15
N MET A 269 6.49 -0.31 -5.45
CA MET A 269 5.36 -0.33 -4.51
C MET A 269 4.02 -0.60 -5.22
N ALA A 270 3.80 -0.03 -6.41
CA ALA A 270 2.61 -0.35 -7.22
C ALA A 270 2.61 -1.83 -7.66
N GLY A 271 3.77 -2.36 -8.06
CA GLY A 271 3.96 -3.77 -8.39
C GLY A 271 3.56 -4.68 -7.24
N ILE A 272 4.04 -4.40 -6.03
CA ILE A 272 3.67 -5.18 -4.85
C ILE A 272 2.17 -5.00 -4.51
N ALA A 273 1.59 -3.81 -4.71
CA ALA A 273 0.15 -3.61 -4.56
C ALA A 273 -0.65 -4.50 -5.55
N THR A 274 -0.21 -4.61 -6.81
CA THR A 274 -0.81 -5.51 -7.81
C THR A 274 -0.61 -6.99 -7.45
N TRP A 275 0.48 -7.31 -6.75
CA TRP A 275 0.76 -8.63 -6.21
C TRP A 275 -0.08 -8.98 -4.97
N THR A 276 -0.78 -8.00 -4.39
CA THR A 276 -1.57 -8.17 -3.17
C THR A 276 -3.04 -8.51 -3.45
N ARG A 277 -3.68 -7.79 -4.40
CA ARG A 277 -5.08 -7.98 -4.76
C ARG A 277 -5.31 -7.63 -6.23
N PRO A 278 -6.33 -8.19 -6.91
CA PRO A 278 -6.56 -7.93 -8.33
C PRO A 278 -6.85 -6.45 -8.64
N GLU A 279 -7.49 -5.71 -7.73
CA GLU A 279 -7.80 -4.29 -7.93
C GLU A 279 -6.52 -3.43 -8.03
N GLY A 280 -5.36 -3.96 -7.58
CA GLY A 280 -4.08 -3.27 -7.68
C GLY A 280 -3.67 -2.97 -9.12
N LEU A 281 -4.14 -3.75 -10.09
CA LEU A 281 -3.93 -3.45 -11.51
C LEU A 281 -4.66 -2.17 -11.96
N LEU A 282 -5.89 -1.95 -11.50
CA LEU A 282 -6.62 -0.71 -11.79
C LEU A 282 -5.89 0.48 -11.16
N LEU A 283 -5.49 0.35 -9.89
CA LEU A 283 -4.74 1.37 -9.18
C LEU A 283 -3.40 1.72 -9.85
N LEU A 284 -2.68 0.72 -10.35
CA LEU A 284 -1.48 0.90 -11.17
C LEU A 284 -1.80 1.68 -12.45
N GLY A 285 -2.89 1.33 -13.14
CA GLY A 285 -3.37 2.03 -14.33
C GLY A 285 -3.68 3.50 -14.07
N LEU A 286 -4.32 3.83 -12.94
CA LEU A 286 -4.59 5.23 -12.55
C LEU A 286 -3.30 6.02 -12.32
N ASN A 287 -2.32 5.43 -11.62
CA ASN A 287 -1.02 6.07 -11.41
C ASN A 287 -0.28 6.28 -12.74
N LEU A 288 -0.31 5.28 -13.63
CA LEU A 288 0.31 5.36 -14.95
C LEU A 288 -0.36 6.42 -15.82
N LEU A 289 -1.69 6.54 -15.78
CA LEU A 289 -2.42 7.57 -16.52
C LEU A 289 -1.99 8.98 -16.10
N VAL A 290 -1.95 9.25 -14.79
CA VAL A 290 -1.52 10.56 -14.28
C VAL A 290 -0.04 10.82 -14.60
N LEU A 291 0.81 9.80 -14.46
CA LEU A 291 2.22 9.88 -14.87
C LEU A 291 2.36 10.14 -16.37
N LEU A 292 1.55 9.52 -17.22
CA LEU A 292 1.60 9.70 -18.68
C LEU A 292 1.20 11.13 -19.06
N ILE A 293 0.12 11.66 -18.47
CA ILE A 293 -0.29 13.06 -18.66
C ILE A 293 0.86 14.00 -18.28
N PHE A 294 1.47 13.74 -17.12
CA PHE A 294 2.62 14.49 -16.64
C PHE A 294 3.84 14.38 -17.58
N SER A 295 4.16 13.17 -18.03
CA SER A 295 5.28 12.89 -18.92
C SER A 295 5.08 13.49 -20.30
N LEU A 296 3.87 13.47 -20.86
CA LEU A 296 3.54 14.13 -22.13
C LEU A 296 3.73 15.64 -22.02
N ARG A 297 3.18 16.27 -20.97
CA ARG A 297 3.34 17.72 -20.72
C ARG A 297 4.79 18.14 -20.49
N ARG A 298 5.65 17.22 -20.06
CA ARG A 298 7.06 17.49 -19.72
C ARG A 298 8.05 16.86 -20.69
N LYS A 299 7.59 16.20 -21.76
CA LYS A 299 8.40 15.47 -22.75
C LYS A 299 9.32 14.38 -22.14
N LEU A 300 8.80 13.61 -21.16
CA LEU A 300 9.52 12.58 -20.40
C LEU A 300 8.88 11.19 -20.51
N LEU A 301 8.54 10.75 -21.73
CA LEU A 301 7.89 9.46 -21.95
C LEU A 301 8.70 8.26 -21.45
N ARG A 302 10.04 8.36 -21.46
CA ARG A 302 10.93 7.34 -20.88
C ARG A 302 10.59 7.06 -19.41
N SER A 303 10.08 8.03 -18.67
CA SER A 303 9.70 7.84 -17.26
C SER A 303 8.49 6.92 -17.10
N SER A 304 7.50 6.99 -17.99
CA SER A 304 6.37 6.04 -17.97
C SER A 304 6.85 4.60 -18.26
N LEU A 305 7.81 4.44 -19.18
CA LEU A 305 8.42 3.14 -19.46
C LEU A 305 9.23 2.62 -18.26
N LEU A 306 10.03 3.47 -17.60
CA LEU A 306 10.80 3.05 -16.43
C LEU A 306 9.89 2.74 -15.22
N TYR A 307 8.74 3.39 -15.11
CA TYR A 307 7.76 3.13 -14.06
C TYR A 307 7.11 1.76 -14.17
N ILE A 308 6.88 1.25 -15.39
CA ILE A 308 6.20 -0.03 -15.61
C ILE A 308 7.11 -1.25 -15.41
N LEU A 309 8.44 -1.07 -15.46
CA LEU A 309 9.39 -2.18 -15.31
C LEU A 309 9.23 -2.93 -13.98
N PRO A 310 9.22 -2.27 -12.79
CA PRO A 310 9.07 -3.01 -11.54
C PRO A 310 7.71 -3.72 -11.39
N PRO A 311 6.54 -3.11 -11.71
CA PRO A 311 5.27 -3.83 -11.72
C PRO A 311 5.25 -5.10 -12.59
N CYS A 312 5.89 -5.06 -13.76
CA CYS A 312 5.95 -6.23 -14.65
C CYS A 312 6.58 -7.46 -13.96
N CYS A 313 7.56 -7.27 -13.07
CA CYS A 313 8.19 -8.36 -12.31
C CYS A 313 7.23 -9.11 -11.39
N PHE A 314 6.08 -8.53 -11.05
CA PHE A 314 5.05 -9.17 -10.21
C PHE A 314 3.84 -9.63 -11.02
N VAL A 315 3.36 -8.76 -11.90
CA VAL A 315 2.14 -9.00 -12.69
C VAL A 315 2.36 -10.13 -13.70
N PHE A 316 3.45 -10.07 -14.47
CA PHE A 316 3.66 -10.98 -15.57
C PHE A 316 3.84 -12.44 -15.10
N PRO A 317 4.69 -12.75 -14.09
CA PRO A 317 4.83 -14.12 -13.61
C PRO A 317 3.50 -14.69 -13.09
N TRP A 318 2.70 -13.88 -12.39
CA TRP A 318 1.40 -14.34 -11.90
C TRP A 318 0.42 -14.67 -13.02
N ILE A 319 0.27 -13.77 -14.00
CA ILE A 319 -0.65 -13.97 -15.11
C ILE A 319 -0.25 -15.20 -15.93
N VAL A 320 1.05 -15.35 -16.21
CA VAL A 320 1.57 -16.51 -16.94
C VAL A 320 1.32 -17.79 -16.15
N TYR A 321 1.66 -17.82 -14.87
CA TYR A 321 1.51 -19.02 -14.04
C TYR A 321 0.04 -19.40 -13.85
N SER A 322 -0.82 -18.44 -13.52
CA SER A 322 -2.26 -18.70 -13.35
C SER A 322 -2.91 -19.22 -14.63
N LYS A 323 -2.57 -18.65 -15.79
CA LYS A 323 -3.15 -19.05 -17.07
C LYS A 323 -2.61 -20.38 -17.59
N TYR A 324 -1.28 -20.55 -17.62
CA TYR A 324 -0.65 -21.67 -18.33
C TYR A 324 -0.32 -22.87 -17.44
N ILE A 325 -0.15 -22.66 -16.13
CA ILE A 325 0.18 -23.74 -15.19
C ILE A 325 -1.04 -24.14 -14.39
N LEU A 326 -1.78 -23.19 -13.81
CA LEU A 326 -2.95 -23.50 -12.99
C LEU A 326 -4.24 -23.64 -13.79
N ASN A 327 -4.27 -23.17 -15.04
CA ASN A 327 -5.48 -23.09 -15.87
C ASN A 327 -6.65 -22.36 -15.16
N ILE A 328 -6.33 -21.31 -14.40
CA ILE A 328 -7.29 -20.48 -13.69
C ILE A 328 -7.44 -19.15 -14.43
N SER A 329 -8.67 -18.80 -14.80
CA SER A 329 -8.99 -17.49 -15.34
C SER A 329 -9.41 -16.51 -14.24
N ASN A 330 -9.05 -15.23 -14.41
CA ASN A 330 -9.49 -14.18 -13.51
C ASN A 330 -10.77 -13.54 -14.06
N PRO A 331 -11.94 -13.78 -13.44
CA PRO A 331 -13.22 -13.26 -13.94
C PRO A 331 -13.30 -11.73 -13.85
N PHE A 332 -12.47 -11.09 -13.02
CA PHE A 332 -12.40 -9.64 -12.87
C PHE A 332 -12.18 -8.92 -14.21
N TRP A 333 -11.37 -9.51 -15.10
CA TRP A 333 -11.10 -8.90 -16.40
C TRP A 333 -12.33 -8.96 -17.32
N SER A 334 -13.01 -10.11 -17.35
CA SER A 334 -14.24 -10.25 -18.13
C SER A 334 -15.29 -9.26 -17.66
N TYR A 335 -15.49 -9.10 -16.34
CA TYR A 335 -16.45 -8.13 -15.81
C TYR A 335 -16.08 -6.69 -16.17
N THR A 336 -14.80 -6.33 -16.11
CA THR A 336 -14.34 -4.99 -16.47
C THR A 336 -14.59 -4.69 -17.95
N VAL A 337 -14.24 -5.62 -18.84
CA VAL A 337 -14.47 -5.48 -20.28
C VAL A 337 -15.96 -5.38 -20.58
N THR A 338 -16.77 -6.30 -20.02
CA THR A 338 -18.23 -6.28 -20.19
C THR A 338 -18.83 -4.94 -19.75
N ALA A 339 -18.37 -4.39 -18.62
CA ALA A 339 -18.90 -3.13 -18.13
C ALA A 339 -18.49 -1.91 -18.97
N ILE A 340 -17.26 -1.87 -19.47
CA ILE A 340 -16.83 -0.85 -20.43
C ILE A 340 -17.67 -0.95 -21.70
N THR A 341 -17.85 -2.17 -22.23
CA THR A 341 -18.67 -2.35 -23.43
C THR A 341 -20.11 -1.93 -23.19
N SER A 342 -20.72 -2.27 -22.04
CA SER A 342 -22.07 -1.82 -21.72
C SER A 342 -22.17 -0.30 -21.64
N LEU A 343 -21.20 0.40 -21.03
CA LEU A 343 -21.23 1.86 -21.00
C LEU A 343 -21.11 2.52 -22.38
N LEU A 344 -20.46 1.85 -23.33
CA LEU A 344 -20.30 2.33 -24.70
C LEU A 344 -21.50 1.97 -25.60
N THR A 345 -22.23 0.90 -25.29
CA THR A 345 -23.29 0.36 -26.16
C THR A 345 -24.71 0.46 -25.57
N SER A 346 -24.86 0.58 -24.25
CA SER A 346 -26.15 0.59 -23.55
C SER A 346 -26.58 2.00 -23.16
N HIS A 347 -27.88 2.16 -22.94
CA HIS A 347 -28.39 3.28 -22.15
C HIS A 347 -27.84 3.13 -20.73
N VAL A 348 -27.32 4.22 -20.17
CA VAL A 348 -26.78 4.25 -18.81
C VAL A 348 -27.91 3.93 -17.82
N ASP A 349 -27.68 2.97 -16.92
CA ASP A 349 -28.62 2.66 -15.83
C ASP A 349 -28.48 3.74 -14.75
N TRP A 350 -29.28 4.80 -14.89
CA TRP A 350 -29.25 5.95 -13.99
C TRP A 350 -29.66 5.59 -12.56
N ASP A 351 -30.52 4.59 -12.36
CA ASP A 351 -30.98 4.16 -11.03
C ASP A 351 -29.86 3.43 -10.28
N LYS A 352 -29.15 2.54 -10.98
CA LYS A 352 -27.95 1.88 -10.44
C LYS A 352 -26.87 2.90 -10.10
N LEU A 353 -26.59 3.85 -11.00
CA LEU A 353 -25.61 4.90 -10.76
C LEU A 353 -26.02 5.78 -9.57
N ALA A 354 -27.28 6.21 -9.50
CA ALA A 354 -27.83 7.00 -8.39
C ALA A 354 -27.69 6.24 -7.06
N THR A 355 -27.96 4.93 -7.05
CA THR A 355 -27.80 4.09 -5.85
C THR A 355 -26.35 4.06 -5.36
N VAL A 356 -25.38 3.89 -6.27
CA VAL A 356 -23.95 3.91 -5.93
C VAL A 356 -23.52 5.28 -5.41
N LEU A 357 -23.96 6.37 -6.05
CA LEU A 357 -23.65 7.74 -5.63
C LEU A 357 -24.29 8.11 -4.28
N GLN A 358 -25.52 7.67 -4.03
CA GLN A 358 -26.16 7.82 -2.72
C GLN A 358 -25.37 7.08 -1.63
N TYR A 359 -24.88 5.87 -1.93
CA TYR A 359 -24.03 5.12 -0.99
C TYR A 359 -22.69 5.82 -0.75
N LEU A 360 -22.08 6.40 -1.78
CA LEU A 360 -20.89 7.25 -1.64
C LEU A 360 -21.17 8.44 -0.72
N GLY A 361 -22.30 9.15 -0.90
CA GLY A 361 -22.71 10.26 -0.05
C GLY A 361 -22.87 9.84 1.43
N ARG A 362 -23.54 8.71 1.68
CA ARG A 362 -23.64 8.13 3.03
C ARG A 362 -22.28 7.77 3.61
N THR A 363 -21.38 7.25 2.79
CA THR A 363 -20.01 6.89 3.19
C THR A 363 -19.20 8.12 3.60
N ILE A 364 -19.29 9.22 2.83
CA ILE A 364 -18.65 10.51 3.14
C ILE A 364 -19.12 11.04 4.51
N GLY A 365 -20.42 10.91 4.81
CA GLY A 365 -21.01 11.33 6.09
C GLY A 365 -20.83 10.34 7.26
N ALA A 366 -20.29 9.15 7.04
CA ALA A 366 -20.21 8.10 8.05
C ALA A 366 -19.10 8.37 9.09
N TYR A 367 -19.39 9.26 10.05
CA TYR A 367 -18.44 9.65 11.10
C TYR A 367 -17.90 8.45 11.88
N GLY A 368 -18.76 7.48 12.23
CA GLY A 368 -18.35 6.27 12.95
C GLY A 368 -17.36 5.37 12.19
N GLN A 369 -17.21 5.53 10.88
CA GLN A 369 -16.25 4.79 10.06
C GLN A 369 -15.01 5.62 9.76
N TRP A 370 -15.18 6.88 9.38
CA TRP A 370 -14.10 7.70 8.82
C TRP A 370 -13.65 8.86 9.71
N GLY A 371 -14.22 9.02 10.91
CA GLY A 371 -13.83 10.05 11.88
C GLY A 371 -13.98 11.49 11.39
N GLY A 372 -14.85 11.73 10.40
CA GLY A 372 -15.05 13.06 9.79
C GLY A 372 -13.98 13.49 8.79
N VAL A 373 -13.00 12.63 8.46
CA VAL A 373 -11.89 12.96 7.53
C VAL A 373 -12.39 13.40 6.15
N TRP A 374 -13.43 12.75 5.62
CA TRP A 374 -14.04 13.13 4.35
C TRP A 374 -14.58 14.56 4.36
N ILE A 375 -15.34 14.91 5.40
CA ILE A 375 -15.90 16.26 5.56
C ILE A 375 -14.77 17.27 5.71
N ALA A 376 -13.77 16.97 6.55
CA ALA A 376 -12.60 17.85 6.72
C ALA A 376 -11.84 18.05 5.40
N PHE A 377 -11.64 16.99 4.61
CA PHE A 377 -11.01 17.08 3.29
C PHE A 377 -11.80 17.99 2.34
N LEU A 378 -13.12 17.81 2.23
CA LEU A 378 -13.97 18.62 1.36
C LEU A 378 -13.98 20.10 1.78
N VAL A 379 -14.10 20.37 3.09
CA VAL A 379 -14.03 21.74 3.64
C VAL A 379 -12.67 22.36 3.35
N ILE A 380 -11.57 21.65 3.55
CA ILE A 380 -10.22 22.16 3.27
C ILE A 380 -10.04 22.44 1.78
N VAL A 381 -10.52 21.56 0.89
CA VAL A 381 -10.48 21.79 -0.56
C VAL A 381 -11.27 23.05 -0.93
N ALA A 382 -12.46 23.26 -0.35
CA ALA A 382 -13.27 24.45 -0.58
C ALA A 382 -12.57 25.73 -0.08
N LEU A 383 -12.02 25.71 1.13
CA LEU A 383 -11.32 26.85 1.73
C LEU A 383 -9.97 27.15 1.05
N CYS A 384 -9.34 26.14 0.45
CA CYS A 384 -8.03 26.26 -0.21
C CYS A 384 -8.14 26.07 -1.73
N ILE A 385 -9.26 26.46 -2.35
CA ILE A 385 -9.55 26.21 -3.77
C ILE A 385 -8.45 26.75 -4.69
N ASP A 386 -7.87 27.91 -4.35
CA ASP A 386 -6.78 28.54 -5.12
C ASP A 386 -5.51 27.68 -5.16
N ARG A 387 -5.33 26.80 -4.17
CA ARG A 387 -4.15 25.92 -4.03
C ARG A 387 -4.34 24.57 -4.73
N VAL A 388 -5.56 24.24 -5.18
CA VAL A 388 -5.88 22.96 -5.84
C VAL A 388 -5.02 22.72 -7.08
N LYS A 389 -4.80 23.77 -7.91
CA LYS A 389 -4.00 23.67 -9.14
C LYS A 389 -2.56 23.20 -8.85
N ARG A 390 -1.96 23.63 -7.73
CA ARG A 390 -0.60 23.28 -7.33
C ARG A 390 -0.45 21.79 -7.03
N HIS A 391 -1.50 21.18 -6.49
CA HIS A 391 -1.53 19.76 -6.12
C HIS A 391 -2.41 18.93 -7.07
N SER A 392 -2.60 19.43 -8.30
CA SER A 392 -3.50 18.84 -9.29
C SER A 392 -3.23 17.36 -9.55
N TYR A 393 -1.96 16.94 -9.68
CA TYR A 393 -1.67 15.51 -9.90
C TYR A 393 -2.11 14.60 -8.75
N LEU A 394 -1.89 15.00 -7.49
CA LEU A 394 -2.34 14.21 -6.33
C LEU A 394 -3.86 14.17 -6.27
N LEU A 395 -4.50 15.32 -6.45
CA LEU A 395 -5.96 15.41 -6.45
C LEU A 395 -6.57 14.62 -7.61
N SER A 396 -5.97 14.64 -8.81
CA SER A 396 -6.38 13.80 -9.94
C SER A 396 -6.31 12.32 -9.59
N ILE A 397 -5.24 11.85 -8.92
CA ILE A 397 -5.17 10.46 -8.45
C ILE A 397 -6.33 10.15 -7.50
N ILE A 398 -6.62 11.02 -6.53
CA ILE A 398 -7.72 10.84 -5.58
C ILE A 398 -9.08 10.80 -6.29
N PHE A 399 -9.36 11.75 -7.17
CA PHE A 399 -10.62 11.80 -7.91
C PHE A 399 -10.79 10.60 -8.84
N LEU A 400 -9.73 10.19 -9.53
CA LEU A 400 -9.75 8.98 -10.36
C LEU A 400 -10.00 7.72 -9.53
N ASN A 401 -9.48 7.64 -8.31
CA ASN A 401 -9.77 6.53 -7.40
C ASN A 401 -11.25 6.51 -6.97
N ILE A 402 -11.83 7.67 -6.64
CA ILE A 402 -13.26 7.79 -6.32
C ILE A 402 -14.10 7.35 -7.53
N ALA A 403 -13.76 7.85 -8.72
CA ALA A 403 -14.44 7.48 -9.96
C ALA A 403 -14.30 5.98 -10.26
N MET A 404 -13.12 5.39 -10.04
CA MET A 404 -12.89 3.96 -10.17
C MET A 404 -13.78 3.15 -9.22
N VAL A 405 -13.92 3.55 -7.95
CA VAL A 405 -14.82 2.86 -7.01
C VAL A 405 -16.27 2.92 -7.49
N VAL A 406 -16.75 4.10 -7.88
CA VAL A 406 -18.11 4.24 -8.44
C VAL A 406 -18.29 3.35 -9.66
N PHE A 407 -17.34 3.40 -10.59
CA PHE A 407 -17.34 2.59 -11.80
C PHE A 407 -17.37 1.09 -11.47
N MET A 408 -16.54 0.61 -10.55
CA MET A 408 -16.49 -0.81 -10.18
C MET A 408 -17.84 -1.32 -9.64
N TYR A 409 -18.51 -0.55 -8.78
CA TYR A 409 -19.80 -0.95 -8.22
C TYR A 409 -20.95 -0.80 -9.21
N TYR A 410 -20.90 0.22 -10.06
CA TYR A 410 -21.80 0.32 -11.21
C TYR A 410 -21.64 -0.88 -12.16
N SER A 411 -20.41 -1.34 -12.36
CA SER A 411 -20.03 -2.45 -13.24
C SER A 411 -20.27 -3.84 -12.64
N THR A 412 -20.74 -3.92 -11.40
CA THR A 412 -20.84 -5.21 -10.70
C THR A 412 -21.98 -6.05 -11.29
N PRO A 413 -21.74 -7.35 -11.58
CA PRO A 413 -22.74 -8.25 -12.14
C PRO A 413 -23.86 -8.56 -11.13
N GLU A 414 -25.04 -8.92 -11.65
CA GLU A 414 -26.26 -9.16 -10.87
C GLU A 414 -26.30 -10.49 -10.09
N ILE A 415 -25.15 -11.14 -9.90
CA ILE A 415 -25.05 -12.40 -9.15
C ILE A 415 -25.54 -12.22 -7.70
N ASN A 416 -25.33 -11.04 -7.12
CA ASN A 416 -25.89 -10.64 -5.83
C ASN A 416 -26.50 -9.25 -5.96
N PRO A 417 -27.51 -8.90 -5.13
CA PRO A 417 -28.06 -7.55 -5.10
C PRO A 417 -26.97 -6.50 -4.90
N LEU A 418 -27.05 -5.39 -5.64
CA LEU A 418 -26.07 -4.28 -5.54
C LEU A 418 -25.87 -3.83 -4.09
N SER A 419 -26.94 -3.79 -3.28
CA SER A 419 -26.87 -3.43 -1.87
C SER A 419 -25.94 -4.32 -1.06
N TRP A 420 -25.83 -5.60 -1.41
CA TRP A 420 -24.92 -6.54 -0.75
C TRP A 420 -23.47 -6.19 -1.05
N TRP A 421 -23.15 -5.91 -2.33
CA TRP A 421 -21.82 -5.49 -2.76
C TRP A 421 -21.40 -4.16 -2.12
N LEU A 422 -22.32 -3.19 -2.07
CA LEU A 422 -22.08 -1.90 -1.45
C LEU A 422 -21.78 -2.05 0.06
N LYS A 423 -22.58 -2.84 0.78
CA LYS A 423 -22.41 -3.07 2.23
C LYS A 423 -21.10 -3.81 2.56
N THR A 424 -20.75 -4.80 1.76
CA THR A 424 -19.60 -5.67 2.08
C THR A 424 -18.29 -5.13 1.54
N GLY A 425 -18.25 -4.47 0.39
CA GLY A 425 -17.01 -4.15 -0.31
C GLY A 425 -16.66 -2.67 -0.42
N PHE A 426 -17.64 -1.77 -0.46
CA PHE A 426 -17.42 -0.38 -0.93
C PHE A 426 -16.38 0.37 -0.11
N ASN A 427 -16.53 0.36 1.22
CA ASN A 427 -15.57 0.99 2.13
C ASN A 427 -14.18 0.38 2.06
N ARG A 428 -14.09 -0.92 1.77
CA ARG A 428 -12.83 -1.65 1.65
C ARG A 428 -12.03 -1.24 0.41
N MET A 429 -12.70 -0.76 -0.65
CA MET A 429 -12.05 -0.17 -1.82
C MET A 429 -11.56 1.25 -1.54
N ILE A 430 -12.37 2.06 -0.84
CA ILE A 430 -11.97 3.41 -0.43
C ILE A 430 -10.70 3.39 0.44
N LEU A 431 -10.59 2.39 1.32
CA LEU A 431 -9.47 2.25 2.25
C LEU A 431 -8.11 2.30 1.54
N HIS A 432 -7.99 1.78 0.31
CA HIS A 432 -6.74 1.70 -0.43
C HIS A 432 -6.08 3.06 -0.65
N PHE A 433 -6.88 4.09 -0.92
CA PHE A 433 -6.41 5.44 -1.21
C PHE A 433 -6.79 6.46 -0.14
N PHE A 434 -7.54 6.06 0.88
CA PHE A 434 -7.96 6.93 1.99
C PHE A 434 -6.81 7.73 2.62
N PRO A 435 -5.60 7.17 2.87
CA PRO A 435 -4.48 7.96 3.40
C PRO A 435 -4.16 9.19 2.54
N LEU A 436 -4.36 9.13 1.22
CA LEU A 436 -4.09 10.24 0.30
C LEU A 436 -5.01 11.43 0.54
N LEU A 437 -6.24 11.22 1.04
CA LEU A 437 -7.15 12.31 1.42
C LEU A 437 -6.58 13.14 2.56
N VAL A 438 -6.11 12.46 3.61
CA VAL A 438 -5.46 13.11 4.77
C VAL A 438 -4.17 13.81 4.34
N PHE A 439 -3.38 13.18 3.47
CA PHE A 439 -2.16 13.78 2.92
C PHE A 439 -2.45 15.06 2.13
N ALA A 440 -3.44 15.01 1.23
CA ALA A 440 -3.83 16.15 0.40
C ALA A 440 -4.39 17.31 1.24
N ALA A 441 -5.23 17.02 2.23
CA ALA A 441 -5.73 18.02 3.17
C ALA A 441 -4.59 18.74 3.91
N ALA A 442 -3.60 18.00 4.39
CA ALA A 442 -2.43 18.57 5.05
C ALA A 442 -1.58 19.43 4.10
N LEU A 443 -1.41 19.01 2.84
CA LEU A 443 -0.70 19.80 1.83
C LEU A 443 -1.43 21.12 1.50
N LEU A 444 -2.75 21.08 1.31
CA LEU A 444 -3.54 22.27 0.95
C LEU A 444 -3.49 23.35 2.03
N THR A 445 -3.50 22.94 3.30
CA THR A 445 -3.39 23.87 4.45
C THR A 445 -1.98 24.43 4.66
N GLN A 446 -1.00 24.03 3.84
CA GLN A 446 0.33 24.62 3.90
C GLN A 446 0.37 26.01 3.27
N GLU A 447 0.53 27.02 4.12
CA GLU A 447 0.88 28.38 3.70
C GLU A 447 2.24 28.40 3.00
N ASN A 448 2.37 29.29 2.01
CA ASN A 448 3.61 29.51 1.27
C ASN A 448 4.69 30.01 2.25
N GLY A 449 5.57 29.11 2.65
CA GLY A 449 6.66 29.37 3.58
C GLY A 449 7.88 28.51 3.23
N ALA A 450 8.42 28.75 2.04
CA ALA A 450 9.84 28.69 1.68
C ALA A 450 9.98 29.18 0.24
#